data_AF-A0A817XW67-F1
#
_entry.id   AF-A0A817XW67-F1
#
_cell.length_a   1.000
_cell.length_b   1.000
_cell.length_c   1.000
_cell.angle_alpha   90.00
_cell.angle_beta   90.00
_cell.angle_gamma   90.00
#
_symmetry.space_group_name_H-M   'P 1'
#
loop_
_entity.id
_entity.type
_entity.pdbx_description
1 polymer ?
#
loop_
_entity_poly.entity_id
_entity_poly.type
_entity_poly.pdbx_seq_one_letter_code
_entity_poly.pdbx_strand_id
1 'polypeptide(L)'
;MTSNTVQLTYGDVTSDCRMQTEKVTDTQLTCYTPPLPEGSYGVKVFVEGNEVQLSQYTYGSLPTFRSSEGNRPRITRISPASGLPQRVISLYGDFKSRCYLRDVEGCSEANIPIISRIYIGGQSCNLIDEDNGDYYYNLNNTYLRCRFESNEVGGRGLHVYYQSGSTDLNNLDNSSPPMPSIGANRTWTEEASFFADFSSPATIWLIGFIRAPMTAIFIFHLDASSDTDLYLSTDENPDNKVKIANRTNPDSMIVMLQNNT
;
A
#
# COMPACT_ATOMS: atom_id res chain seq x y z
N MET A 1 0.67 26.22 -28.68
CA MET A 1 1.19 25.03 -29.36
C MET A 1 0.27 23.89 -28.99
N THR A 2 -0.44 23.33 -29.95
CA THR A 2 -1.34 22.20 -29.71
C THR A 2 -0.50 20.92 -29.59
N SER A 3 -0.76 20.11 -28.56
CA SER A 3 0.00 18.89 -28.28
C SER A 3 -0.73 17.65 -28.78
N ASN A 4 0.00 16.59 -29.09
CA ASN A 4 -0.58 15.28 -29.37
C ASN A 4 -1.22 14.71 -28.09
N THR A 5 -2.43 14.16 -28.20
CA THR A 5 -3.15 13.56 -27.07
C THR A 5 -3.81 12.24 -27.47
N VAL A 6 -4.09 11.40 -26.47
CA VAL A 6 -4.78 10.11 -26.65
C VAL A 6 -5.92 10.05 -25.65
N GLN A 7 -7.11 9.64 -26.11
CA GLN A 7 -8.31 9.49 -25.30
C GLN A 7 -8.87 8.07 -25.39
N LEU A 8 -9.37 7.57 -24.27
CA LEU A 8 -10.01 6.27 -24.13
C LEU A 8 -11.51 6.51 -23.96
N THR A 9 -12.32 5.91 -24.83
CA THR A 9 -13.76 6.16 -24.92
C THR A 9 -14.57 4.89 -24.74
N TYR A 10 -15.60 4.92 -23.91
CA TYR A 10 -16.54 3.81 -23.72
C TYR A 10 -17.95 4.34 -23.48
N GLY A 11 -18.84 4.15 -24.46
CA GLY A 11 -20.14 4.83 -24.46
C GLY A 11 -19.94 6.35 -24.41
N ASP A 12 -20.52 7.00 -23.40
CA ASP A 12 -20.38 8.45 -23.17
C ASP A 12 -19.16 8.82 -22.29
N VAL A 13 -18.44 7.83 -21.75
CA VAL A 13 -17.27 8.07 -20.90
C VAL A 13 -16.04 8.31 -21.76
N THR A 14 -15.39 9.45 -21.56
CA THR A 14 -14.10 9.78 -22.16
C THR A 14 -13.07 9.96 -21.05
N SER A 15 -11.91 9.35 -21.19
CA SER A 15 -10.80 9.40 -20.23
C SER A 15 -9.50 9.73 -20.93
N ASP A 16 -8.85 10.81 -20.50
CA ASP A 16 -7.59 11.27 -21.09
C ASP A 16 -6.42 10.39 -20.66
N CYS A 17 -5.59 10.01 -21.62
CA CYS A 17 -4.34 9.30 -21.37
C CYS A 17 -3.21 10.32 -21.15
N ARG A 18 -2.48 10.22 -20.03
CA ARG A 18 -1.40 11.16 -19.70
C ARG A 18 -0.17 10.86 -20.57
N MET A 19 0.11 11.72 -21.54
CA MET A 19 1.22 11.55 -22.48
C MET A 19 2.60 11.51 -21.80
N GLN A 20 3.47 10.61 -22.28
CA GLN A 20 4.90 10.58 -21.97
C GLN A 20 5.67 11.30 -23.07
N THR A 21 5.82 12.61 -22.95
CA THR A 21 6.41 13.47 -24.00
C THR A 21 7.83 13.07 -24.40
N GLU A 22 8.61 12.49 -23.48
CA GLU A 22 9.98 12.01 -23.74
C GLU A 22 10.03 10.73 -24.61
N LYS A 23 8.91 10.01 -24.75
CA LYS A 23 8.78 8.77 -25.52
C LYS A 23 7.84 8.93 -26.72
N VAL A 24 7.61 10.17 -27.14
CA VAL A 24 6.87 10.46 -28.37
C VAL A 24 7.88 10.55 -29.50
N THR A 25 7.69 9.72 -30.52
CA THR A 25 8.40 9.79 -31.80
C THR A 25 7.43 10.19 -32.91
N ASP A 26 7.95 10.30 -34.13
CA ASP A 26 7.15 10.46 -35.35
C ASP A 26 6.22 9.27 -35.64
N THR A 27 6.51 8.10 -35.06
CA THR A 27 5.88 6.82 -35.34
C THR A 27 5.21 6.18 -34.13
N GLN A 28 5.48 6.69 -32.91
CA GLN A 28 5.01 6.11 -31.67
C GLN A 28 4.58 7.18 -30.66
N LEU A 29 3.39 6.98 -30.10
CA LEU A 29 2.88 7.74 -28.96
C LEU A 29 2.84 6.83 -27.73
N THR A 30 3.38 7.30 -26.62
CA THR A 30 3.32 6.60 -25.33
C THR A 30 2.55 7.44 -24.32
N CYS A 31 1.63 6.82 -23.58
CA CYS A 31 0.83 7.50 -22.55
C CYS A 31 0.48 6.56 -21.39
N TYR A 32 0.08 7.13 -20.25
CA TYR A 32 -0.39 6.38 -19.08
C TYR A 32 -1.92 6.45 -19.01
N THR A 33 -2.56 5.28 -19.05
CA THR A 33 -4.01 5.18 -18.88
C THR A 33 -4.40 5.56 -17.44
N PRO A 34 -5.51 6.28 -17.23
CA PRO A 34 -6.06 6.49 -15.89
C PRO A 34 -6.64 5.17 -15.33
N PRO A 35 -7.10 5.15 -14.07
CA PRO A 35 -7.91 4.05 -13.56
C PRO A 35 -9.17 3.89 -14.42
N LEU A 36 -9.38 2.69 -14.98
CA LEU A 36 -10.50 2.39 -15.86
C LEU A 36 -11.30 1.19 -15.32
N PRO A 37 -12.65 1.27 -15.30
CA PRO A 37 -13.51 0.11 -15.08
C PRO A 37 -13.24 -1.03 -16.08
N GLU A 38 -13.77 -2.22 -15.80
CA GLU A 38 -13.74 -3.31 -16.77
C GLU A 38 -14.57 -2.96 -18.00
N GLY A 39 -13.96 -3.11 -19.19
CA GLY A 39 -14.59 -2.66 -20.43
C GLY A 39 -13.64 -2.67 -21.63
N SER A 40 -14.19 -2.39 -22.80
CA SER A 40 -13.44 -2.24 -24.06
C SER A 40 -13.55 -0.81 -24.55
N TYR A 41 -12.45 -0.08 -24.45
CA TYR A 41 -12.36 1.35 -24.73
C TYR A 41 -11.83 1.58 -26.14
N GLY A 42 -12.53 2.38 -26.94
CA GLY A 42 -12.02 2.89 -28.20
C GLY A 42 -10.92 3.92 -27.95
N VAL A 43 -9.78 3.78 -28.62
CA VAL A 43 -8.61 4.67 -28.48
C VAL A 43 -8.66 5.71 -29.59
N LYS A 44 -8.96 6.96 -29.22
CA LYS A 44 -8.91 8.12 -30.10
C LYS A 44 -7.57 8.82 -29.99
N VAL A 45 -7.00 9.20 -31.13
CA VAL A 45 -5.72 9.90 -31.20
C VAL A 45 -5.95 11.28 -31.78
N PHE A 46 -5.36 12.29 -31.16
CA PHE A 46 -5.37 13.66 -31.63
C PHE A 46 -3.95 14.09 -31.92
N VAL A 47 -3.69 14.51 -33.16
CA VAL A 47 -2.38 15.03 -33.60
C VAL A 47 -2.51 16.53 -33.74
N GLU A 48 -1.70 17.27 -32.98
CA GLU A 48 -1.75 18.74 -32.91
C GLU A 48 -3.17 19.29 -32.62
N GLY A 49 -3.95 18.55 -31.81
CA GLY A 49 -5.33 18.90 -31.45
C GLY A 49 -6.41 18.47 -32.45
N ASN A 50 -6.05 17.89 -33.60
CA ASN A 50 -7.00 17.38 -34.58
C ASN A 50 -7.21 15.87 -34.41
N GLU A 51 -8.46 15.42 -34.35
CA GLU A 51 -8.79 13.99 -34.27
C GLU A 51 -8.38 13.27 -35.56
N VAL A 52 -7.67 12.15 -35.42
CA VAL A 52 -7.31 11.26 -36.52
C VAL A 52 -8.59 10.61 -37.06
N GLN A 53 -8.82 10.72 -38.38
CA GLN A 53 -10.03 10.17 -38.98
C GLN A 53 -9.98 8.64 -39.03
N LEU A 54 -11.14 7.99 -38.93
CA LEU A 54 -11.26 6.52 -38.98
C LEU A 54 -10.58 5.90 -40.20
N SER A 55 -10.64 6.57 -41.36
CA SER A 55 -10.00 6.15 -42.62
C SER A 55 -8.46 6.07 -42.55
N GLN A 56 -7.83 6.74 -41.60
CA GLN A 56 -6.39 6.75 -41.40
C GLN A 56 -5.91 5.60 -40.50
N TYR A 57 -6.82 4.93 -39.78
CA TYR A 57 -6.51 3.72 -39.02
C TYR A 57 -6.42 2.51 -39.96
N THR A 58 -5.52 1.57 -39.65
CA THR A 58 -5.24 0.37 -40.47
C THR A 58 -6.48 -0.42 -40.88
N TYR A 59 -7.53 -0.41 -40.07
CA TYR A 59 -8.77 -1.18 -40.29
C TYR A 59 -10.02 -0.30 -40.48
N GLY A 60 -9.87 1.01 -40.65
CA GLY A 60 -11.05 1.89 -40.76
C GLY A 60 -11.87 2.00 -39.45
N SER A 61 -11.34 1.54 -38.33
CA SER A 61 -12.01 1.46 -37.03
C SER A 61 -11.06 1.87 -35.91
N LEU A 62 -11.61 2.39 -34.80
CA LEU A 62 -10.80 2.73 -33.63
C LEU A 62 -10.15 1.47 -33.05
N PRO A 63 -8.84 1.51 -32.71
CA PRO A 63 -8.20 0.47 -31.94
C PRO A 63 -8.82 0.39 -30.55
N THR A 64 -8.84 -0.80 -29.97
CA THR A 64 -9.49 -1.04 -28.68
C THR A 64 -8.48 -1.35 -27.59
N PHE A 65 -8.59 -0.68 -26.46
CA PHE A 65 -7.93 -1.02 -25.21
C PHE A 65 -8.91 -1.79 -24.31
N ARG A 66 -8.50 -2.91 -23.73
CA ARG A 66 -9.36 -3.72 -22.86
C ARG A 66 -8.85 -3.67 -21.42
N SER A 67 -9.63 -3.06 -20.54
CA SER A 67 -9.45 -3.17 -19.10
C SER A 67 -10.22 -4.40 -18.61
N SER A 68 -9.60 -5.28 -17.83
CA SER A 68 -10.24 -6.47 -17.29
C SER A 68 -9.73 -6.79 -15.90
N GLU A 69 -10.63 -7.21 -15.02
CA GLU A 69 -10.27 -7.64 -13.67
C GLU A 69 -9.39 -8.90 -13.68
N GLY A 70 -9.52 -9.75 -14.71
CA GLY A 70 -8.65 -10.91 -14.92
C GLY A 70 -7.17 -10.56 -15.09
N ASN A 71 -6.85 -9.31 -15.44
CA ASN A 71 -5.49 -8.77 -15.58
C ASN A 71 -5.04 -7.97 -14.35
N ARG A 72 -5.82 -7.97 -13.26
CA ARG A 72 -5.45 -7.32 -12.01
C ARG A 72 -4.43 -8.18 -11.25
N PRO A 73 -3.22 -7.67 -10.93
CA PRO A 73 -2.28 -8.39 -10.10
C PRO A 73 -2.85 -8.62 -8.69
N ARG A 74 -2.57 -9.78 -8.10
CA ARG A 74 -3.10 -10.16 -6.79
C ARG A 74 -2.09 -10.92 -5.95
N ILE A 75 -1.79 -10.39 -4.77
CA ILE A 75 -0.97 -11.09 -3.77
C ILE A 75 -1.88 -12.04 -3.00
N THR A 76 -1.46 -13.30 -2.89
CA THR A 76 -2.19 -14.35 -2.16
C THR A 76 -1.57 -14.68 -0.82
N ARG A 77 -0.24 -14.59 -0.69
CA ARG A 77 0.47 -14.90 0.54
C ARG A 77 1.81 -14.18 0.64
N ILE A 78 2.21 -13.86 1.86
CA ILE A 78 3.56 -13.36 2.20
C ILE A 78 4.20 -14.35 3.16
N SER A 79 5.48 -14.71 2.94
CA SER A 79 6.22 -15.64 3.79
C SER A 79 7.68 -15.18 4.00
N PRO A 80 8.20 -15.17 5.24
CA PRO A 80 7.43 -15.36 6.46
C PRO A 80 6.43 -14.21 6.67
N ALA A 81 5.33 -14.49 7.37
CA ALA A 81 4.32 -13.46 7.67
C ALA A 81 4.84 -12.39 8.66
N SER A 82 5.96 -12.68 9.34
CA SER A 82 6.64 -11.78 10.26
C SER A 82 8.14 -12.08 10.25
N GLY A 83 8.96 -11.08 10.55
CA GLY A 83 10.41 -11.27 10.63
C GLY A 83 11.11 -10.01 11.12
N LEU A 84 12.40 -10.13 11.36
CA LEU A 84 13.26 -8.98 11.62
C LEU A 84 13.33 -8.10 10.36
N PRO A 85 13.58 -6.79 10.52
CA PRO A 85 13.93 -5.94 9.40
C PRO A 85 15.19 -6.45 8.68
N GLN A 86 15.42 -5.99 7.45
CA GLN A 86 16.53 -6.44 6.58
C GLN A 86 16.50 -7.92 6.18
N ARG A 87 15.34 -8.57 6.27
CA ARG A 87 15.16 -9.97 5.85
C ARG A 87 14.56 -10.09 4.46
N VAL A 88 14.99 -11.13 3.75
CA VAL A 88 14.37 -11.53 2.49
C VAL A 88 13.04 -12.21 2.80
N ILE A 89 12.00 -11.71 2.16
CA ILE A 89 10.65 -12.24 2.22
C ILE A 89 10.22 -12.74 0.83
N SER A 90 9.22 -13.59 0.82
CA SER A 90 8.62 -14.18 -0.36
C SER A 90 7.18 -13.68 -0.51
N LEU A 91 6.85 -13.18 -1.69
CA LEU A 91 5.50 -12.79 -2.09
C LEU A 91 4.99 -13.83 -3.10
N TYR A 92 3.82 -14.40 -2.81
CA TYR A 92 3.12 -15.33 -3.69
C TYR A 92 1.87 -14.64 -4.24
N GLY A 93 1.53 -14.89 -5.49
CA GLY A 93 0.41 -14.20 -6.11
C GLY A 93 0.18 -14.54 -7.56
N ASP A 94 -0.45 -13.60 -8.25
CA ASP A 94 -0.49 -13.49 -9.70
C ASP A 94 -0.04 -12.06 -10.04
N PHE A 95 1.20 -11.92 -10.50
CA PHE A 95 1.81 -10.60 -10.75
C PHE A 95 1.54 -10.07 -12.15
N LYS A 96 1.01 -10.91 -13.06
CA LYS A 96 0.75 -10.58 -14.49
C LYS A 96 1.97 -10.09 -15.28
N SER A 97 3.15 -10.08 -14.67
CA SER A 97 4.41 -9.67 -15.25
C SER A 97 5.57 -10.49 -14.69
N ARG A 98 6.61 -10.64 -15.51
CA ARG A 98 7.91 -11.19 -15.14
C ARG A 98 9.03 -10.14 -15.17
N CYS A 99 8.66 -8.88 -15.37
CA CYS A 99 9.60 -7.79 -15.59
C CYS A 99 9.58 -6.81 -14.43
N TYR A 100 10.75 -6.54 -13.87
CA TYR A 100 10.97 -5.49 -12.88
C TYR A 100 11.80 -4.34 -13.45
N LEU A 101 12.87 -4.70 -14.17
CA LEU A 101 13.69 -3.74 -14.91
C LEU A 101 13.50 -3.90 -16.42
N ARG A 102 13.74 -2.83 -17.17
CA ARG A 102 13.60 -2.78 -18.64
C ARG A 102 14.83 -3.29 -19.39
N ASP A 103 15.96 -3.37 -18.71
CA ASP A 103 17.24 -3.88 -19.23
C ASP A 103 17.31 -5.42 -19.26
N VAL A 104 16.35 -6.11 -18.63
CA VAL A 104 16.21 -7.57 -18.75
C VAL A 104 15.78 -7.95 -20.17
N GLU A 105 16.41 -8.97 -20.73
CA GLU A 105 16.07 -9.52 -22.04
C GLU A 105 14.59 -9.94 -22.10
N GLY A 106 13.87 -9.43 -23.11
CA GLY A 106 12.43 -9.65 -23.24
C GLY A 106 11.57 -8.78 -22.32
N CYS A 107 12.13 -7.82 -21.58
CA CYS A 107 11.39 -6.80 -20.79
C CYS A 107 11.58 -5.37 -21.33
N SER A 108 12.39 -5.20 -22.36
CA SER A 108 12.70 -3.91 -22.99
C SER A 108 11.58 -3.38 -23.89
N GLU A 109 10.63 -4.23 -24.29
CA GLU A 109 9.51 -3.83 -25.13
C GLU A 109 8.55 -2.87 -24.41
N ALA A 110 8.06 -1.86 -25.13
CA ALA A 110 7.19 -0.83 -24.57
C ALA A 110 5.87 -1.38 -24.01
N ASN A 111 5.40 -2.52 -24.52
CA ASN A 111 4.10 -3.11 -24.18
C ASN A 111 4.15 -4.10 -23.01
N ILE A 112 5.30 -4.28 -22.38
CA ILE A 112 5.45 -5.23 -21.27
C ILE A 112 5.29 -4.47 -19.95
N PRO A 113 4.32 -4.84 -19.09
CA PRO A 113 4.16 -4.22 -17.80
C PRO A 113 5.39 -4.50 -16.94
N ILE A 114 5.86 -3.50 -16.21
CA ILE A 114 6.97 -3.65 -15.26
C ILE A 114 6.50 -3.40 -13.84
N ILE A 115 6.96 -4.21 -12.90
CA ILE A 115 6.83 -3.88 -11.48
C ILE A 115 7.73 -2.67 -11.23
N SER A 116 7.17 -1.55 -10.79
CA SER A 116 7.98 -0.34 -10.56
C SER A 116 8.65 -0.34 -9.20
N ARG A 117 7.87 -0.65 -8.15
CA ARG A 117 8.31 -0.65 -6.75
C ARG A 117 7.46 -1.61 -5.95
N ILE A 118 8.04 -2.14 -4.87
CA ILE A 118 7.33 -2.96 -3.90
C ILE A 118 7.45 -2.26 -2.55
N TYR A 119 6.31 -2.09 -1.90
CA TYR A 119 6.21 -1.51 -0.56
C TYR A 119 5.48 -2.47 0.35
N ILE A 120 5.94 -2.55 1.60
CA ILE A 120 5.28 -3.33 2.64
C ILE A 120 5.20 -2.44 3.87
N GLY A 121 4.00 -1.92 4.15
CA GLY A 121 3.83 -1.06 5.31
C GLY A 121 4.59 0.25 5.19
N GLY A 122 4.42 0.96 4.09
CA GLY A 122 5.18 2.16 3.75
C GLY A 122 6.66 1.97 3.37
N GLN A 123 7.28 0.85 3.74
CA GLN A 123 8.72 0.63 3.60
C GLN A 123 9.07 -0.12 2.31
N SER A 124 10.22 0.21 1.70
CA SER A 124 10.67 -0.41 0.46
C SER A 124 11.00 -1.89 0.64
N CYS A 125 10.68 -2.69 -0.39
CA CYS A 125 11.13 -4.07 -0.50
C CYS A 125 11.90 -4.24 -1.81
N ASN A 126 13.21 -4.39 -1.70
CA ASN A 126 14.11 -4.39 -2.85
C ASN A 126 14.26 -5.80 -3.43
N LEU A 127 14.02 -5.93 -4.73
CA LEU A 127 14.12 -7.19 -5.47
C LEU A 127 15.57 -7.56 -5.83
N ILE A 128 16.46 -6.57 -5.83
CA ILE A 128 17.86 -6.70 -6.22
C ILE A 128 18.70 -6.79 -4.96
N ASP A 129 19.60 -7.75 -4.94
CA ASP A 129 20.59 -7.91 -3.89
C ASP A 129 21.73 -6.93 -4.11
N GLU A 130 21.88 -5.97 -3.20
CA GLU A 130 22.85 -4.88 -3.34
C GLU A 130 24.31 -5.36 -3.31
N ASP A 131 24.56 -6.53 -2.72
CA ASP A 131 25.93 -7.07 -2.57
C ASP A 131 26.52 -7.57 -3.89
N ASN A 132 25.67 -8.11 -4.78
CA ASN A 132 26.09 -8.72 -6.04
C ASN A 132 25.41 -8.11 -7.28
N GLY A 133 24.36 -7.31 -7.10
CA GLY A 133 23.58 -6.71 -8.17
C GLY A 133 22.58 -7.66 -8.86
N ASP A 134 22.47 -8.90 -8.38
CA ASP A 134 21.57 -9.92 -8.91
C ASP A 134 20.20 -9.90 -8.22
N TYR A 135 19.21 -10.58 -8.80
CA TYR A 135 17.91 -10.76 -8.15
C TYR A 135 18.00 -11.75 -6.98
N TYR A 136 17.33 -11.44 -5.88
CA TYR A 136 17.10 -12.44 -4.81
C TYR A 136 16.39 -13.70 -5.33
N TYR A 137 15.57 -13.53 -6.38
CA TYR A 137 14.99 -14.61 -7.16
C TYR A 137 14.50 -14.09 -8.51
N ASN A 138 14.68 -14.87 -9.58
CA ASN A 138 14.12 -14.54 -10.89
C ASN A 138 12.59 -14.44 -10.83
N LEU A 139 12.06 -13.25 -11.10
CA LEU A 139 10.63 -12.97 -11.04
C LEU A 139 9.88 -13.93 -11.95
N ASN A 140 8.87 -14.59 -11.40
CA ASN A 140 7.89 -15.34 -12.18
C ASN A 140 6.48 -14.78 -11.93
N ASN A 141 5.51 -15.24 -12.72
CA ASN A 141 4.13 -14.73 -12.61
C ASN A 141 3.47 -15.01 -11.25
N THR A 142 4.03 -15.89 -10.43
CA THR A 142 3.41 -16.39 -9.19
C THR A 142 4.21 -16.15 -7.91
N TYR A 143 5.46 -15.73 -8.04
CA TYR A 143 6.43 -15.74 -6.96
C TYR A 143 7.53 -14.72 -7.19
N LEU A 144 7.86 -13.97 -6.15
CA LEU A 144 9.02 -13.09 -6.11
C LEU A 144 9.62 -13.03 -4.70
N ARG A 145 10.90 -12.67 -4.62
CA ARG A 145 11.61 -12.41 -3.37
C ARG A 145 12.15 -11.01 -3.33
N CYS A 146 11.93 -10.32 -2.23
CA CYS A 146 12.51 -9.01 -1.99
C CYS A 146 13.04 -8.91 -0.55
N ARG A 147 14.09 -8.12 -0.34
CA ARG A 147 14.60 -7.76 0.97
C ARG A 147 13.83 -6.57 1.50
N PHE A 148 13.24 -6.74 2.69
CA PHE A 148 12.53 -5.67 3.38
C PHE A 148 13.52 -4.72 4.04
N GLU A 149 13.60 -3.47 3.56
CA GLU A 149 14.68 -2.54 3.92
C GLU A 149 14.35 -1.64 5.12
N SER A 150 13.25 -1.89 5.82
CA SER A 150 12.93 -1.12 7.03
C SER A 150 14.05 -1.25 8.07
N ASN A 151 14.27 -0.17 8.81
CA ASN A 151 15.04 -0.20 10.06
C ASN A 151 14.13 -0.04 11.29
N GLU A 152 12.83 0.13 11.05
CA GLU A 152 11.80 0.39 12.04
C GLU A 152 10.92 -0.85 12.23
N VAL A 153 10.48 -1.06 13.47
CA VAL A 153 9.58 -2.14 13.88
C VAL A 153 8.15 -1.65 13.73
N GLY A 154 7.24 -2.48 13.20
CA GLY A 154 5.81 -2.19 13.23
C GLY A 154 5.18 -1.69 11.93
N GLY A 155 5.86 -1.80 10.78
CA GLY A 155 5.30 -1.34 9.50
C GLY A 155 4.03 -2.07 9.01
N ARG A 156 3.62 -3.20 9.60
CA ARG A 156 2.33 -3.82 9.27
C ARG A 156 1.23 -3.07 10.02
N GLY A 157 0.74 -2.01 9.37
CA GLY A 157 -0.11 -0.94 9.90
C GLY A 157 -1.10 -1.27 11.02
N LEU A 158 -1.41 -0.24 11.78
CA LEU A 158 -2.32 -0.28 12.92
C LEU A 158 -3.76 -0.10 12.43
N HIS A 159 -4.68 -0.94 12.89
CA HIS A 159 -6.09 -0.66 12.65
C HIS A 159 -6.48 0.56 13.46
N VAL A 160 -7.11 1.52 12.79
CA VAL A 160 -7.71 2.68 13.44
C VAL A 160 -9.21 2.50 13.44
N TYR A 161 -9.81 2.54 14.62
CA TYR A 161 -11.25 2.68 14.78
C TYR A 161 -11.56 4.04 15.37
N TYR A 162 -12.64 4.67 14.95
CA TYR A 162 -13.10 5.91 15.58
C TYR A 162 -14.62 6.01 15.59
N GLN A 163 -15.14 6.61 16.67
CA GLN A 163 -16.56 6.76 16.89
C GLN A 163 -16.85 8.06 17.64
N SER A 164 -17.94 8.74 17.25
CA SER A 164 -18.47 9.90 17.98
C SER A 164 -18.96 9.48 19.37
N GLY A 165 -18.57 10.24 20.38
CA GLY A 165 -18.74 9.91 21.79
C GLY A 165 -17.39 9.73 22.49
N SER A 166 -17.34 10.12 23.77
CA SER A 166 -16.18 9.88 24.63
C SER A 166 -16.37 8.59 25.42
N THR A 167 -15.35 7.75 25.45
CA THR A 167 -15.27 6.59 26.33
C THR A 167 -14.70 7.06 27.66
N ASP A 168 -15.43 6.85 28.76
CA ASP A 168 -14.92 7.17 30.09
C ASP A 168 -13.82 6.17 30.47
N LEU A 169 -12.57 6.65 30.48
CA LEU A 169 -11.42 5.82 30.77
C LEU A 169 -11.20 5.58 32.28
N ASN A 170 -11.84 6.37 33.15
CA ASN A 170 -11.59 6.36 34.59
C ASN A 170 -12.22 5.16 35.32
N ASN A 171 -13.19 4.50 34.69
CA ASN A 171 -13.98 3.41 35.30
C ASN A 171 -13.85 2.08 34.53
N LEU A 172 -12.74 1.88 33.81
CA LEU A 172 -12.48 0.66 33.04
C LEU A 172 -11.68 -0.37 33.84
N ASP A 173 -12.00 -1.64 33.60
CA ASP A 173 -11.22 -2.77 34.10
C ASP A 173 -9.81 -2.78 33.49
N ASN A 174 -8.80 -3.02 34.32
CA ASN A 174 -7.41 -3.12 33.89
C ASN A 174 -7.13 -4.38 33.05
N SER A 175 -7.97 -5.41 33.14
CA SER A 175 -7.81 -6.67 32.39
C SER A 175 -8.52 -6.71 31.03
N SER A 176 -9.35 -5.72 30.68
CA SER A 176 -10.08 -5.76 29.42
C SER A 176 -10.17 -4.38 28.78
N PRO A 177 -9.55 -4.14 27.61
CA PRO A 177 -9.63 -2.85 26.95
C PRO A 177 -11.06 -2.54 26.50
N PRO A 178 -11.47 -1.26 26.52
CA PRO A 178 -12.70 -0.84 25.85
C PRO A 178 -12.57 -1.11 24.36
N MET A 179 -13.50 -1.84 23.78
CA MET A 179 -13.50 -2.16 22.35
C MET A 179 -14.46 -1.26 21.57
N PRO A 180 -14.11 -0.88 20.32
CA PRO A 180 -15.00 -0.11 19.46
C PRO A 180 -16.32 -0.84 19.23
N SER A 181 -17.42 -0.09 19.09
CA SER A 181 -18.70 -0.70 18.74
C SER A 181 -18.67 -1.28 17.33
N ILE A 182 -19.58 -2.23 17.05
CA ILE A 182 -19.71 -2.86 15.72
C ILE A 182 -19.88 -1.84 14.59
N GLY A 183 -20.47 -0.68 14.87
CA GLY A 183 -20.70 0.40 13.91
C GLY A 183 -19.59 1.46 13.85
N ALA A 184 -18.47 1.28 14.57
CA ALA A 184 -17.36 2.22 14.52
C ALA A 184 -16.78 2.32 13.11
N ASN A 185 -16.39 3.54 12.70
CA ASN A 185 -15.66 3.71 11.46
C ASN A 185 -14.30 3.05 11.60
N ARG A 186 -13.82 2.44 10.51
CA ARG A 186 -12.54 1.73 10.46
C ARG A 186 -11.68 2.22 9.31
N THR A 187 -10.40 2.43 9.58
CA THR A 187 -9.38 2.68 8.58
C THR A 187 -8.07 2.00 8.99
N TRP A 188 -7.06 2.10 8.14
CA TRP A 188 -5.71 1.62 8.40
C TRP A 188 -4.77 2.82 8.41
N THR A 189 -3.83 2.83 9.34
CA THR A 189 -2.69 3.76 9.28
C THR A 189 -1.41 2.98 9.06
N GLU A 190 -0.61 3.45 8.11
CA GLU A 190 0.75 2.96 7.87
C GLU A 190 1.79 3.75 8.69
N GLU A 191 1.34 4.74 9.46
CA GLU A 191 2.15 5.57 10.35
C GLU A 191 1.84 5.25 11.82
N ALA A 192 2.77 5.58 12.72
CA ALA A 192 2.51 5.58 14.16
C ALA A 192 1.65 6.79 14.61
N SER A 193 0.87 7.37 13.70
CA SER A 193 0.07 8.57 13.91
C SER A 193 -1.28 8.45 13.24
N PHE A 194 -2.29 9.12 13.80
CA PHE A 194 -3.60 9.29 13.18
C PHE A 194 -4.18 10.63 13.62
N PHE A 195 -4.57 11.46 12.64
CA PHE A 195 -5.21 12.74 12.87
C PHE A 195 -6.56 12.79 12.17
N ALA A 196 -7.58 13.28 12.87
CA ALA A 196 -8.90 13.51 12.31
C ALA A 196 -9.58 14.69 13.01
N ASP A 197 -10.20 15.56 12.21
CA ASP A 197 -10.99 16.69 12.69
C ASP A 197 -12.38 16.23 13.08
N PHE A 198 -12.66 16.18 14.37
CA PHE A 198 -13.98 15.86 14.89
C PHE A 198 -14.71 17.12 15.36
N SER A 199 -15.91 17.37 14.83
CA SER A 199 -16.79 18.45 15.29
C SER A 199 -17.51 18.14 16.62
N SER A 200 -17.26 16.97 17.19
CA SER A 200 -17.81 16.47 18.45
C SER A 200 -16.78 15.55 19.11
N PRO A 201 -16.85 15.31 20.44
CA PRO A 201 -15.95 14.37 21.10
C PRO A 201 -15.96 13.01 20.40
N ALA A 202 -14.80 12.41 20.23
CA ALA A 202 -14.66 11.10 19.61
C ALA A 202 -13.64 10.27 20.39
N THR A 203 -13.84 8.96 20.38
CA THR A 203 -12.85 7.99 20.86
C THR A 203 -12.17 7.36 19.66
N ILE A 204 -10.85 7.22 19.75
CA ILE A 204 -10.01 6.60 18.74
C ILE A 204 -9.36 5.36 19.36
N TRP A 205 -9.42 4.24 18.65
CA TRP A 205 -8.70 3.03 19.02
C TRP A 205 -7.64 2.74 17.98
N LEU A 206 -6.43 2.52 18.46
CA LEU A 206 -5.30 2.06 17.68
C LEU A 206 -5.01 0.62 18.09
N ILE A 207 -5.41 -0.34 17.25
CA ILE A 207 -5.40 -1.78 17.57
C ILE A 207 -4.53 -2.53 16.58
N GLY A 208 -3.58 -3.30 17.10
CA GLY A 208 -2.70 -4.12 16.26
C GLY A 208 -1.79 -5.01 17.07
N PHE A 209 -0.87 -5.64 16.35
CA PHE A 209 0.15 -6.50 16.93
C PHE A 209 1.51 -5.84 16.74
N ILE A 210 2.26 -5.74 17.83
CA ILE A 210 3.66 -5.32 17.80
C ILE A 210 4.48 -6.53 18.20
N ARG A 211 5.44 -6.91 17.36
CA ARG A 211 6.45 -7.91 17.71
C ARG A 211 7.77 -7.19 17.95
N ALA A 212 8.25 -7.22 19.19
CA ALA A 212 9.55 -6.67 19.53
C ALA A 212 10.65 -7.39 18.70
N PRO A 213 11.60 -6.67 18.07
CA PRO A 213 12.68 -7.27 17.29
C PRO A 213 13.72 -7.99 18.16
N MET A 214 13.80 -7.63 19.43
CA MET A 214 14.71 -8.19 20.42
C MET A 214 14.15 -7.96 21.82
N THR A 215 14.68 -8.66 22.81
CA THR A 215 14.44 -8.37 24.23
C THR A 215 15.12 -7.06 24.59
N ALA A 216 14.35 -6.00 24.84
CA ALA A 216 14.89 -4.67 25.16
C ALA A 216 13.86 -3.83 25.93
N ILE A 217 14.30 -2.68 26.42
CA ILE A 217 13.39 -1.66 26.95
C ILE A 217 12.83 -0.90 25.76
N PHE A 218 11.50 -0.85 25.63
CA PHE A 218 10.84 -0.05 24.59
C PHE A 218 10.22 1.19 25.23
N ILE A 219 10.26 2.30 24.50
CA ILE A 219 9.61 3.53 24.93
C ILE A 219 8.51 3.82 23.94
N PHE A 220 7.27 3.88 24.42
CA PHE A 220 6.11 4.23 23.62
C PHE A 220 5.79 5.70 23.85
N HIS A 221 6.14 6.52 22.87
CA HIS A 221 5.70 7.90 22.83
C HIS A 221 4.26 7.92 22.33
N LEU A 222 3.30 8.11 23.23
CA LEU A 222 1.93 8.39 22.85
C LEU A 222 1.73 9.89 22.91
N ASP A 223 1.25 10.47 21.81
CA ASP A 223 0.81 11.85 21.80
C ASP A 223 -0.66 11.93 21.39
N ALA A 224 -1.48 12.28 22.36
CA ALA A 224 -2.92 12.39 22.23
C ALA A 224 -3.40 13.66 22.92
N SER A 225 -4.41 14.30 22.33
CA SER A 225 -5.01 15.54 22.83
C SER A 225 -5.85 15.37 24.09
N SER A 226 -6.09 14.12 24.53
CA SER A 226 -6.95 13.78 25.68
C SER A 226 -6.44 12.51 26.38
N ASP A 227 -7.18 12.06 27.39
CA ASP A 227 -6.86 10.87 28.18
C ASP A 227 -6.60 9.64 27.29
N THR A 228 -5.57 8.87 27.61
CA THR A 228 -5.13 7.71 26.81
C THR A 228 -4.74 6.55 27.70
N ASP A 229 -5.29 5.37 27.44
CA ASP A 229 -4.84 4.12 28.05
C ASP A 229 -4.05 3.29 27.02
N LEU A 230 -2.97 2.64 27.47
CA LEU A 230 -2.23 1.65 26.70
C LEU A 230 -2.44 0.27 27.29
N TYR A 231 -2.96 -0.64 26.48
CA TYR A 231 -3.09 -2.05 26.79
C TYR A 231 -2.12 -2.86 25.95
N LEU A 232 -1.39 -3.77 26.57
CA LEU A 232 -0.42 -4.61 25.90
C LEU A 232 -0.39 -6.00 26.52
N SER A 233 -0.32 -7.02 25.69
CA SER A 233 0.07 -8.36 26.13
C SER A 233 1.59 -8.45 26.07
N THR A 234 2.21 -8.99 27.12
CA THR A 234 3.64 -9.26 27.17
C THR A 234 3.99 -10.69 26.71
N ASP A 235 3.00 -11.43 26.20
CA ASP A 235 3.17 -12.78 25.66
C ASP A 235 2.47 -12.92 24.28
N GLU A 236 2.54 -14.11 23.71
CA GLU A 236 1.95 -14.40 22.40
C GLU A 236 0.41 -14.47 22.42
N ASN A 237 -0.21 -14.56 23.60
CA ASN A 237 -1.66 -14.60 23.73
C ASN A 237 -2.23 -13.18 23.75
N PRO A 238 -2.92 -12.73 22.69
CA PRO A 238 -3.54 -11.42 22.69
C PRO A 238 -4.62 -11.27 23.76
N ASP A 239 -5.19 -12.32 24.33
CA ASP A 239 -6.22 -12.16 25.35
C ASP A 239 -5.64 -11.76 26.72
N ASN A 240 -4.32 -11.89 26.90
CA ASN A 240 -3.61 -11.54 28.13
C ASN A 240 -3.21 -10.05 28.20
N LYS A 241 -3.86 -9.16 27.43
CA LYS A 241 -3.54 -7.72 27.49
C LYS A 241 -3.91 -7.18 28.86
N VAL A 242 -3.02 -6.38 29.43
CA VAL A 242 -3.31 -5.61 30.63
C VAL A 242 -3.08 -4.14 30.36
N LYS A 243 -3.80 -3.28 31.08
CA LYS A 243 -3.49 -1.85 31.11
C LYS A 243 -2.09 -1.69 31.71
N ILE A 244 -1.14 -1.26 30.89
CA ILE A 244 0.25 -1.08 31.30
C ILE A 244 0.59 0.39 31.55
N ALA A 245 -0.21 1.31 31.01
CA ALA A 245 -0.05 2.72 31.24
C ALA A 245 -1.36 3.48 31.00
N ASN A 246 -1.52 4.61 31.69
CA ASN A 246 -2.56 5.58 31.43
C ASN A 246 -1.98 6.99 31.48
N ARG A 247 -2.53 7.90 30.69
CA ARG A 247 -2.09 9.28 30.57
C ARG A 247 -3.28 10.21 30.65
N THR A 248 -3.15 11.24 31.50
CA THR A 248 -4.10 12.37 31.61
C THR A 248 -3.49 13.72 31.22
N ASN A 249 -2.20 13.79 30.84
CA ASN A 249 -1.49 15.00 30.35
C ASN A 249 -0.15 14.68 29.63
N PRO A 250 0.52 15.60 28.89
CA PRO A 250 1.42 15.24 27.79
C PRO A 250 2.84 14.88 28.24
N ASP A 251 3.08 13.60 28.50
CA ASP A 251 4.43 13.06 28.60
C ASP A 251 4.53 11.64 28.00
N SER A 252 5.77 11.21 27.74
CA SER A 252 6.13 9.93 27.12
C SER A 252 5.94 8.75 28.09
N MET A 253 5.53 7.56 27.61
CA MET A 253 5.35 6.38 28.46
C MET A 253 6.43 5.32 28.19
N ILE A 254 7.06 4.80 29.24
CA ILE A 254 8.16 3.82 29.16
C ILE A 254 7.61 2.44 29.50
N VAL A 255 7.83 1.44 28.62
CA VAL A 255 7.29 0.08 28.80
C VAL A 255 8.37 -0.97 28.47
N MET A 256 8.72 -1.79 29.44
CA MET A 256 9.61 -2.92 29.21
C MET A 256 8.91 -4.01 28.38
N LEU A 257 9.46 -4.41 27.22
CA LEU A 257 9.00 -5.60 26.51
C LEU A 257 10.07 -6.68 26.51
N GLN A 258 9.74 -7.80 27.15
CA GLN A 258 10.59 -8.98 27.11
C GLN A 258 10.15 -9.88 25.97
N ASN A 259 11.08 -10.21 25.07
CA ASN A 259 10.83 -11.22 24.04
C ASN A 259 11.05 -12.59 24.70
N ASN A 260 9.96 -13.25 25.08
CA ASN A 260 10.00 -14.63 25.54
C ASN A 260 9.99 -15.53 24.29
N THR A 261 11.17 -15.96 23.86
CA THR A 261 11.34 -17.01 22.84
C THR A 261 11.05 -18.38 23.40
#